data_AF-A0A819YUJ1-F1
#
_entry.id   AF-A0A819YUJ1-F1
#
_cell.length_a   1.000
_cell.length_b   1.000
_cell.length_c   1.000
_cell.angle_alpha   90.00
_cell.angle_beta   90.00
_cell.angle_gamma   90.00
#
_symmetry.space_group_name_H-M   'P 1'
#
loop_
_entity.id
_entity.type
_entity.pdbx_description
1 polymer ?
#
loop_
_entity_poly.entity_id
_entity_poly.type
_entity_poly.pdbx_seq_one_letter_code
_entity_poly.pdbx_strand_id
1 'polypeptide(L)'
;MLIDELDDLKNNIDHFISINSIFSTNRQRTTALFLLGDITTQIDSERVLFEIDADPKIVSTKPFANISKYSDFSNESQVFFISASIFRLNNINRNDDKI
;
A
#
# COMPACT_ATOMS: atom_id res chain seq x y z
N MET A 1 -1.37 13.43 -9.95
CA MET A 1 -1.09 13.89 -8.57
C MET A 1 -0.73 15.36 -8.69
N LEU A 2 -1.40 16.26 -7.96
CA LEU A 2 -0.92 17.66 -7.92
C LEU A 2 0.49 17.59 -7.36
N ILE A 3 1.45 18.24 -8.01
CA ILE A 3 2.89 18.22 -7.64
C ILE A 3 3.08 18.43 -6.13
N ASP A 4 2.21 19.25 -5.55
CA ASP A 4 2.14 19.58 -4.12
C ASP A 4 2.00 18.36 -3.20
N GLU A 5 1.17 17.36 -3.54
CA GLU A 5 0.90 16.22 -2.64
C GLU A 5 2.08 15.25 -2.54
N LEU A 6 2.76 14.98 -3.67
CA LEU A 6 3.96 14.13 -3.66
C LEU A 6 5.09 14.79 -2.87
N ASP A 7 5.27 16.09 -3.06
CA ASP A 7 6.32 16.84 -2.39
C ASP A 7 6.01 17.01 -0.90
N ASP A 8 4.74 17.18 -0.52
CA ASP A 8 4.30 17.11 0.88
C ASP A 8 4.65 15.75 1.50
N LEU A 9 4.37 14.64 0.82
CA LEU A 9 4.74 13.32 1.31
C LEU A 9 6.26 13.18 1.48
N LYS A 10 7.06 13.60 0.49
CA LYS A 10 8.53 13.56 0.58
C LYS A 10 9.08 14.40 1.73
N ASN A 11 8.49 15.57 1.98
CA ASN A 11 8.88 16.45 3.09
C ASN A 11 8.50 15.87 4.47
N ASN A 12 7.59 14.89 4.50
CA ASN A 12 7.11 14.21 5.71
C ASN A 12 7.64 12.77 5.84
N ILE A 13 8.77 12.44 5.20
CA ILE A 13 9.51 11.21 5.54
C ILE A 13 9.81 11.21 7.05
N ASP A 14 9.81 10.02 7.64
CA ASP A 14 9.87 9.74 9.08
C ASP A 14 8.64 10.15 9.91
N HIS A 15 7.65 10.82 9.30
CA HIS A 15 6.37 11.12 9.95
C HIS A 15 5.31 10.06 9.66
N PHE A 16 4.11 10.28 10.15
CA PHE A 16 2.99 9.36 10.05
C PHE A 16 1.94 9.85 9.06
N ILE A 17 1.41 8.92 8.27
CA ILE A 17 0.23 9.12 7.43
C ILE A 17 -0.89 8.19 7.89
N SER A 18 -2.13 8.59 7.68
CA SER A 18 -3.31 7.77 7.97
C SER A 18 -4.14 7.59 6.72
N ILE A 19 -4.71 6.41 6.55
CA ILE A 19 -5.65 6.11 5.46
C ILE A 19 -7.06 6.06 6.04
N ASN A 20 -7.97 6.86 5.47
CA ASN A 20 -9.36 6.98 5.95
C ASN A 20 -10.29 5.88 5.41
N SER A 21 -9.75 4.98 4.59
CA SER A 21 -10.47 3.85 3.99
C SER A 21 -9.85 2.52 4.46
N ILE A 22 -10.55 1.41 4.21
CA ILE A 22 -9.93 0.09 4.34
C ILE A 22 -8.82 -0.01 3.30
N PHE A 23 -7.63 -0.43 3.74
CA PHE A 23 -6.49 -0.60 2.83
C PHE A 23 -6.36 -2.08 2.45
N SER A 24 -6.71 -2.41 1.21
CA SER A 24 -6.51 -3.75 0.64
C SER A 24 -5.07 -3.90 0.16
N THR A 25 -4.40 -4.95 0.62
CA THR A 25 -2.99 -5.21 0.30
C THR A 25 -2.76 -6.70 0.01
N ASN A 26 -1.61 -7.01 -0.59
CA ASN A 26 -1.24 -8.37 -0.92
C ASN A 26 0.19 -8.67 -0.45
N ARG A 27 0.42 -9.86 0.12
CA ARG A 27 1.77 -10.31 0.50
C ARG A 27 2.64 -10.69 -0.70
N GLN A 28 2.02 -11.00 -1.83
CA GLN A 28 2.71 -11.37 -3.08
C GLN A 28 2.92 -10.12 -3.93
N ARG A 29 4.18 -9.72 -4.08
CA ARG A 29 4.58 -8.55 -4.88
C ARG A 29 4.06 -8.62 -6.31
N THR A 30 4.09 -9.79 -6.94
CA THR A 30 3.62 -10.00 -8.31
C THR A 30 2.14 -9.67 -8.47
N THR A 31 1.31 -10.03 -7.49
CA THR A 31 -0.12 -9.71 -7.49
C THR A 31 -0.36 -8.23 -7.27
N ALA A 32 0.40 -7.59 -6.37
CA ALA A 32 0.32 -6.14 -6.18
C ALA A 32 0.71 -5.36 -7.45
N LEU A 33 1.77 -5.79 -8.14
CA LEU A 33 2.19 -5.21 -9.43
C LEU A 33 1.15 -5.45 -10.52
N PHE A 34 0.54 -6.63 -10.58
CA PHE A 34 -0.55 -6.90 -11.52
C PHE A 34 -1.73 -5.94 -11.31
N LEU A 35 -2.11 -5.67 -10.04
CA LEU A 35 -3.18 -4.73 -9.70
C LEU A 35 -2.83 -3.27 -9.99
N LEU A 36 -1.54 -2.91 -10.02
CA LEU A 36 -1.06 -1.59 -10.42
C LEU A 36 -1.33 -1.30 -11.91
N GLY A 37 -1.54 -2.36 -12.70
CA GLY A 37 -1.89 -2.29 -14.12
C GLY A 37 -0.70 -1.99 -15.04
N ASP A 38 -0.88 -2.22 -16.34
CA ASP A 38 0.16 -2.05 -17.36
C ASP A 38 0.36 -0.59 -17.77
N ILE A 39 1.63 -0.21 -17.93
CA ILE A 39 2.16 1.05 -18.47
C ILE A 39 1.50 1.46 -19.78
N THR A 40 1.08 0.49 -20.60
CA THR A 40 0.40 0.73 -21.88
C THR A 40 -0.98 1.38 -21.73
N THR A 41 -1.61 1.24 -20.55
CA THR A 41 -2.88 1.90 -20.26
C THR A 41 -2.62 3.38 -19.98
N GLN A 42 -3.11 4.25 -20.85
CA GLN A 42 -3.14 5.69 -20.59
C GLN A 42 -4.11 5.96 -19.44
N ILE A 43 -3.58 6.47 -18.33
CA ILE A 43 -4.37 6.87 -17.16
C ILE A 43 -3.95 8.29 -16.79
N ASP A 44 -4.93 9.13 -16.45
CA ASP A 44 -4.70 10.51 -15.98
C ASP A 44 -4.11 10.57 -14.54
N SER A 45 -3.79 9.41 -13.96
CA SER A 45 -3.27 9.25 -12.61
C SER A 45 -1.91 8.56 -12.59
N GLU A 46 -1.10 8.89 -11.58
CA GLU A 46 0.18 8.23 -11.33
C GLU A 46 -0.03 6.85 -10.68
N ARG A 47 0.83 5.90 -11.05
CA ARG A 47 0.88 4.57 -10.41
C ARG A 47 1.73 4.63 -9.16
N VAL A 48 1.18 4.20 -8.04
CA VAL A 48 1.88 4.17 -6.75
C VAL A 48 1.82 2.76 -6.17
N LEU A 49 2.99 2.19 -5.91
CA LEU A 49 3.12 0.93 -5.19
C LEU A 49 3.48 1.23 -3.73
N PHE A 50 2.63 0.80 -2.80
CA PHE A 50 2.93 0.86 -1.37
C PHE A 50 3.59 -0.45 -0.91
N GLU A 51 4.73 -0.33 -0.26
CA GLU A 51 5.39 -1.44 0.43
C GLU A 51 5.29 -1.19 1.94
N ILE A 52 4.68 -2.12 2.66
CA ILE A 52 4.34 -1.96 4.08
C ILE A 52 5.01 -3.09 4.85
N ASP A 53 5.87 -2.72 5.80
CA ASP A 53 6.37 -3.63 6.82
C ASP A 53 5.39 -3.66 7.99
N ALA A 54 4.88 -4.85 8.31
CA ALA A 54 3.85 -5.05 9.32
C ALA A 54 4.12 -6.35 10.09
N ASP A 55 4.73 -6.22 11.27
CA ASP A 55 4.93 -7.34 12.19
C ASP A 55 3.75 -7.44 13.19
N PRO A 56 2.91 -8.49 13.10
CA PRO A 56 1.78 -8.68 14.01
C PRO A 56 2.18 -8.99 15.46
N LYS A 57 3.47 -9.12 15.76
CA LYS A 57 4.00 -9.36 17.12
C LYS A 57 4.36 -8.08 17.87
N ILE A 58 4.51 -6.95 17.17
CA ILE A 58 4.97 -5.69 17.78
C ILE A 58 3.84 -5.00 18.55
N VAL A 59 2.58 -5.15 18.10
CA VAL A 59 1.42 -4.44 18.65
C VAL A 59 0.38 -5.41 19.19
N SER A 60 -0.21 -5.08 20.35
CA SER A 60 -1.27 -5.89 20.97
C SER A 60 -2.60 -5.77 20.23
N THR A 61 -2.92 -4.59 19.71
CA THR A 61 -4.01 -4.36 18.77
C THR A 61 -3.52 -4.70 17.37
N LYS A 62 -4.29 -5.50 16.64
CA LYS A 62 -3.96 -5.89 15.26
C LYS A 62 -4.79 -5.02 14.31
N PRO A 63 -4.23 -3.92 13.76
CA PRO A 63 -4.97 -3.06 12.83
C PRO A 63 -5.13 -3.73 11.45
N PHE A 64 -4.55 -4.91 11.25
CA PHE A 64 -4.68 -5.67 10.03
C PHE A 64 -4.92 -7.16 10.28
N ALA A 65 -5.51 -7.81 9.27
CA ALA A 65 -5.77 -9.24 9.30
C ALA A 65 -5.53 -9.88 7.92
N ASN A 66 -5.02 -11.11 7.94
CA ASN A 66 -5.05 -11.98 6.77
C ASN A 66 -6.48 -12.49 6.58
N ILE A 67 -7.08 -12.19 5.43
CA ILE A 67 -8.47 -12.53 5.14
C ILE A 67 -8.62 -13.73 4.20
N SER A 68 -7.52 -14.41 3.82
CA SER A 68 -7.55 -15.59 2.94
C SER A 68 -8.56 -16.65 3.37
N LYS A 69 -8.79 -16.82 4.68
CA LYS A 69 -9.75 -17.81 5.20
C LYS A 69 -11.22 -17.43 4.98
N TYR A 70 -11.50 -16.18 4.67
CA TYR A 70 -12.84 -15.62 4.49
C TYR A 70 -13.11 -15.21 3.04
N SER A 71 -12.12 -15.35 2.16
CA SER A 71 -12.23 -15.06 0.73
C SER A 71 -12.48 -16.36 -0.04
N ASP A 72 -13.35 -16.30 -1.05
CA ASP A 72 -13.51 -17.37 -2.05
C ASP A 72 -12.19 -17.64 -2.81
N PHE A 73 -11.26 -16.67 -2.77
CA PHE A 73 -9.94 -16.72 -3.36
C PHE A 73 -8.84 -16.85 -2.30
N SER A 74 -8.88 -17.95 -1.53
CA SER A 74 -7.97 -18.18 -0.40
C SER A 74 -6.46 -18.08 -0.72
N ASN A 75 -6.06 -18.32 -1.97
CA ASN A 75 -4.68 -18.26 -2.42
C ASN A 75 -4.15 -16.83 -2.64
N GLU A 76 -5.00 -15.82 -2.62
CA GLU A 76 -4.59 -14.44 -2.94
C GLU A 76 -3.73 -13.80 -1.85
N SER A 77 -3.56 -14.41 -0.68
CA SER A 77 -2.67 -13.88 0.38
C SER A 77 -2.99 -12.43 0.76
N GLN A 78 -4.26 -12.04 0.68
CA GLN A 78 -4.73 -10.69 0.97
C GLN A 78 -4.64 -10.36 2.47
N VAL A 79 -4.24 -9.12 2.74
CA VAL A 79 -4.21 -8.53 4.08
C VAL A 79 -4.95 -7.20 4.04
N PHE A 80 -5.92 -7.03 4.95
CA PHE A 80 -6.68 -5.79 5.07
C PHE A 80 -6.22 -5.02 6.28
N PHE A 81 -6.00 -3.72 6.12
CA PHE A 81 -5.84 -2.77 7.21
C PHE A 81 -7.15 -2.03 7.43
N ILE A 82 -7.55 -1.87 8.70
CA ILE A 82 -8.77 -1.14 9.06
C ILE A 82 -8.60 0.36 8.74
N SER A 83 -9.73 1.05 8.56
CA SER A 83 -9.73 2.52 8.44
C SER A 83 -9.08 3.16 9.67
N ALA A 84 -8.43 4.30 9.45
CA ALA A 84 -7.60 5.01 10.42
C ALA A 84 -6.34 4.25 10.88
N SER A 85 -5.91 3.23 10.12
CA SER A 85 -4.57 2.68 10.29
C SER A 85 -3.52 3.76 10.01
N ILE A 86 -2.53 3.81 10.90
CA ILE A 86 -1.43 4.78 10.86
C ILE A 86 -0.17 4.07 10.37
N PHE A 87 0.52 4.68 9.41
CA PHE A 87 1.74 4.16 8.82
C PHE A 87 2.84 5.19 8.98
N ARG A 88 4.05 4.75 9.35
CA ARG A 88 5.24 5.60 9.26
C ARG A 88 5.72 5.62 7.82
N LEU A 89 5.93 6.81 7.27
CA LEU A 89 6.47 6.98 5.94
C LEU A 89 8.00 6.87 6.00
N ASN A 90 8.54 5.71 5.62
CA ASN A 90 9.98 5.46 5.74
C ASN A 90 10.79 6.00 4.55
N ASN A 91 10.26 5.88 3.33
CA ASN A 91 10.95 6.32 2.12
C ASN A 91 9.95 6.47 0.94
N ILE A 92 10.30 7.30 -0.04
CA ILE A 92 9.61 7.43 -1.33
C ILE A 92 10.67 7.39 -2.43
N ASN A 93 10.56 6.41 -3.32
CA ASN A 93 11.44 6.30 -4.49
C ASN A 93 10.62 6.40 -5.76
N ARG A 94 11.12 7.14 -6.74
CA ARG A 94 10.61 7.08 -8.11
C ARG A 94 11.23 5.86 -8.78
N ASN A 95 10.40 4.98 -9.31
CA ASN A 95 10.89 3.91 -10.14
C ASN A 95 10.88 4.37 -11.59
N ASP A 96 12.07 4.62 -12.14
CA ASP A 96 12.24 4.99 -13.55
C ASP A 96 12.29 3.75 -14.45
N ASP A 97 12.41 2.56 -13.87
CA ASP A 97 12.21 1.32 -14.59
C ASP A 97 10.73 1.22 -14.94
N LYS A 98 10.46 1.09 -16.23
CA LYS A 98 9.13 0.82 -16.80
C LYS A 98 8.64 -0.56 -16.34
N ILE A 99 8.20 -0.66 -15.10
CA ILE A 99 7.41 -1.77 -14.56
C ILE A 99 5.93 -1.49 -14.81
#